data_AF-A0A0K9PMF8-F1
#
_entry.id   AF-A0A0K9PMF8-F1
#
_cell.length_a   1.000
_cell.length_b   1.000
_cell.length_c   1.000
_cell.angle_alpha   90.00
_cell.angle_beta   90.00
_cell.angle_gamma   90.00
#
_symmetry.space_group_name_H-M   'P 1'
#
loop_
_entity.id
_entity.type
_entity.pdbx_description
1 polymer ?
#
loop_
_entity_poly.entity_id
_entity_poly.type
_entity_poly.pdbx_seq_one_letter_code
_entity_poly.pdbx_strand_id
1 'polypeptide(L)' 'MASSNIKDLLTSFSPTSEFYAISSGDGRVKIWNTLTGRLHMEFVNLSIDNAGGGIMESKHESKYLSLD' A
#
# COMPACT_ATOMS: atom_id res chain seq x y z
N MET A 1 -12.19 15.14 13.31
CA MET A 1 -11.03 14.44 12.72
C MET A 1 -10.67 13.34 13.69
N ALA A 2 -10.79 12.07 13.32
CA ALA A 2 -10.40 10.97 14.20
C ALA A 2 -8.90 11.13 14.52
N SER A 3 -8.54 11.08 15.80
CA SER A 3 -7.14 11.10 16.23
C SER A 3 -6.52 9.76 15.85
N SER A 4 -5.55 9.75 14.94
CA SER A 4 -4.77 8.55 14.65
C SER A 4 -3.98 8.18 15.91
N ASN A 5 -4.35 7.08 16.58
CA ASN A 5 -3.60 6.59 17.72
C ASN A 5 -2.31 5.92 17.21
N ILE A 6 -1.17 6.19 17.85
CA ILE A 6 0.10 5.57 17.42
C ILE A 6 0.07 4.03 17.51
N LYS A 7 -0.78 3.47 18.35
CA LYS A 7 -0.99 2.02 18.45
C LYS A 7 -1.60 1.40 17.20
N ASP A 8 -2.19 2.22 16.31
CA ASP A 8 -2.85 1.76 15.09
C ASP A 8 -1.92 1.86 13.87
N LEU A 9 -0.62 2.12 14.07
CA LEU A 9 0.37 2.08 13.00
C LEU A 9 0.91 0.67 12.81
N LEU A 10 0.86 0.18 11.57
CA LEU A 10 1.59 -1.02 11.17
C LEU A 10 2.68 -0.64 10.19
N THR A 11 3.80 -1.36 10.25
CA THR A 11 4.95 -1.15 9.37
C THR A 11 5.47 -2.47 8.83
N SER A 12 5.86 -2.49 7.56
CA SER A 12 6.45 -3.68 6.93
C SER A 12 7.43 -3.31 5.83
N PHE A 13 8.48 -4.10 5.65
CA PHE A 13 9.39 -3.99 4.51
C PHE A 13 8.94 -4.88 3.35
N SER A 14 9.27 -4.49 2.12
CA SER A 14 9.20 -5.42 1.00
C SER A 14 10.22 -6.55 1.19
N PRO A 15 9.98 -7.77 0.67
CA PRO A 15 10.93 -8.88 0.79
C PRO A 15 12.33 -8.55 0.26
N THR A 16 12.41 -7.67 -0.75
CA THR A 16 13.67 -7.19 -1.34
C THR A 16 14.29 -5.99 -0.62
N SER A 17 13.62 -5.45 0.42
CA SER A 17 14.04 -4.26 1.18
C SER A 17 14.16 -2.97 0.37
N GLU A 18 13.59 -2.91 -0.84
CA GLU A 18 13.57 -1.70 -1.68
C GLU A 18 12.50 -0.69 -1.23
N PHE A 19 11.47 -1.19 -0.55
CA PHE A 19 10.36 -0.38 -0.06
C PHE A 19 10.01 -0.70 1.39
N TYR A 20 9.40 0.27 2.06
CA TYR A 20 8.70 0.02 3.32
C TYR A 20 7.35 0.72 3.31
N ALA A 21 6.38 0.09 3.98
CA ALA A 21 5.02 0.54 4.10
C ALA A 21 4.72 1.01 5.53
N ILE A 22 3.91 2.06 5.66
CA ILE A 22 3.27 2.45 6.92
C ILE A 22 1.77 2.53 6.67
N SER A 23 0.98 1.79 7.44
CA SER A 23 -0.47 1.97 7.50
C SER A 23 -0.87 2.69 8.78
N SER A 24 -1.97 3.44 8.72
CA SER A 24 -2.59 4.11 9.86
C SER A 24 -4.05 3.66 9.99
N GLY A 25 -4.59 3.69 11.21
CA GLY A 25 -5.96 3.28 11.51
C GLY A 25 -7.05 4.11 10.80
N ASP A 26 -6.69 5.22 10.15
CA ASP A 26 -7.57 6.02 9.30
C ASP A 26 -7.71 5.47 7.86
N GLY A 27 -7.19 4.26 7.59
CA GLY A 27 -7.29 3.61 6.27
C GLY A 27 -6.33 4.20 5.24
N ARG A 28 -5.29 4.91 5.68
CA ARG A 28 -4.20 5.41 4.82
C ARG A 28 -3.02 4.47 4.85
N VAL A 29 -2.39 4.28 3.70
CA VAL A 29 -1.14 3.54 3.55
C VAL A 29 -0.16 4.34 2.72
N LYS A 30 1.07 4.48 3.20
CA LYS A 30 2.16 5.11 2.47
C LYS A 30 3.27 4.11 2.21
N ILE A 31 3.77 4.11 0.98
CA ILE A 31 4.88 3.29 0.53
C ILE A 31 6.06 4.21 0.21
N TRP A 32 7.21 3.88 0.77
CA TRP A 32 8.41 4.69 0.69
C TRP A 32 9.54 3.87 0.09
N ASN A 33 10.37 4.52 -0.73
CA ASN A 33 11.61 3.93 -1.19
C ASN A 33 12.66 4.00 -0.06
N THR A 34 13.28 2.86 0.27
CA THR A 34 14.21 2.75 1.40
C THR A 34 15.54 3.45 1.13
N LEU A 35 16.01 3.45 -0.11
CA LEU A 35 17.30 4.03 -0.49
C LEU A 35 17.26 5.57 -0.50
N THR A 36 16.22 6.14 -1.09
CA THR A 36 16.09 7.59 -1.28
C THR A 36 15.28 8.27 -0.18
N GLY A 37 14.55 7.50 0.63
CA GLY A 37 13.63 8.01 1.64
C GLY A 37 12.42 8.75 1.06
N ARG A 38 12.17 8.66 -0.25
CA ARG A 38 11.08 9.38 -0.91
C ARG A 38 9.79 8.58 -0.89
N LEU A 39 8.67 9.30 -0.75
CA LEU A 39 7.34 8.70 -0.90
C LEU A 39 7.20 8.21 -2.34
N HIS A 40 6.91 6.92 -2.48
CA HIS A 40 6.70 6.28 -3.76
C HIS A 40 5.21 6.29 -4.12
N MET A 41 4.34 5.90 -3.18
CA MET A 41 2.90 5.87 -3.37
C MET A 41 2.14 6.14 -2.06
N GLU A 42 0.92 6.69 -2.18
CA GLU A 42 -0.03 6.86 -1.09
C GLU A 42 -1.40 6.33 -1.50
N PHE A 43 -2.00 5.55 -0.60
CA PHE A 43 -3.36 5.04 -0.71
C PHE A 43 -4.21 5.70 0.37
N VAL A 44 -5.39 6.17 -0.01
CA VAL A 44 -6.35 6.85 0.87
C VAL A 44 -7.72 6.21 0.68
N ASN A 45 -8.47 6.06 1.77
CA ASN A 45 -9.79 5.42 1.78
C ASN A 45 -9.75 3.91 1.50
N LEU A 46 -8.78 3.20 2.07
CA LEU A 46 -8.88 1.74 2.19
C LEU A 46 -9.87 1.39 3.31
N SER A 47 -11.12 1.81 3.16
CA SER A 47 -12.22 1.30 3.97
C SER A 47 -12.48 -0.13 3.53
N ILE A 48 -12.31 -1.06 4.46
CA ILE A 48 -12.84 -2.41 4.30
C ILE A 48 -14.35 -2.25 4.43
N ASP A 49 -15.04 -2.24 3.29
CA ASP A 49 -16.47 -2.49 3.29
C ASP A 49 -16.63 -3.87 3.95
N ASN A 50 -17.28 -3.94 5.11
CA ASN A 50 -17.49 -5.19 5.86
C ASN A 50 -18.33 -6.23 5.06
N ALA A 51 -18.64 -5.96 3.79
CA ALA A 51 -19.15 -6.90 2.82
C ALA A 51 -18.00 -7.73 2.20
N GLY A 52 -17.48 -8.69 2.96
CA GLY A 52 -16.82 -9.91 2.47
C GLY A 52 -15.76 -9.77 1.36
N GLY A 53 -14.48 -9.87 1.75
CA GLY A 53 -13.47 -10.57 0.94
C GLY A 53 -13.08 -9.96 -0.42
N GLY A 54 -13.03 -8.63 -0.53
CA GLY A 54 -12.46 -7.97 -1.70
C GLY A 54 -10.93 -7.93 -1.66
N ILE A 55 -10.29 -8.96 -2.21
CA ILE A 55 -8.88 -8.87 -2.66
C ILE A 55 -8.73 -7.66 -3.58
N MET A 56 -7.82 -6.75 -3.24
CA MET A 56 -7.36 -5.72 -4.16
C MET A 56 -6.52 -6.39 -5.25
N GLU A 57 -7.19 -6.88 -6.30
CA GLU A 57 -6.55 -7.36 -7.51
C GLU A 57 -5.97 -6.16 -8.27
N SER A 58 -4.69 -5.86 -8.04
CA SER A 58 -3.95 -4.96 -8.91
C SER A 58 -3.78 -5.65 -10.27
N LYS A 59 -4.73 -5.41 -11.18
CA LYS A 59 -4.66 -5.90 -12.56
C LYS A 59 -3.45 -5.24 -13.25
N HIS A 60 -2.31 -5.91 -13.23
CA HIS A 60 -1.14 -5.51 -14.01
C HIS A 60 -1.32 -6.08 -15.43
N GLU A 61 -1.83 -5.26 -16.35
CA GLU A 61 -1.87 -5.63 -17.77
C GLU A 61 -0.45 -5.62 -18.34
N SER A 62 0.26 -6.74 -18.21
CA SER A 62 1.46 -6.99 -18.99
C SER A 62 1.02 -7.31 -20.42
N LYS A 63 0.98 -6.29 -21.27
CA LYS A 63 0.82 -6.45 -22.73
C LYS A 63 2.04 -7.24 -23.24
N TYR A 64 1.84 -8.52 -23.52
CA TYR A 64 2.78 -9.33 -24.27
C TYR A 64 2.92 -8.70 -25.67
N LEU A 65 4.09 -8.12 -25.95
CA LEU A 65 4.55 -7.86 -27.31
C LEU A 65 4.83 -9.22 -27.94
N SER A 66 3.84 -9.82 -28.59
CA SER A 66 4.08 -10.88 -29.58
C SER A 66 4.67 -10.22 -30.82
N LEU A 67 5.95 -10.51 -31.09
CA LEU A 67 6.60 -10.24 -32.35
C LEU A 67 6.37 -11.46 -33.25
N ASP A 68 5.52 -11.30 -34.26
CA ASP A 68 5.51 -12.11 -35.50
C ASP A 68 5.33 -11.15 -36.68
#